data_AF-A0A484Y8R9-F1
#
_entry.id   AF-A0A484Y8R9-F1
#
_cell.length_a   1.000
_cell.length_b   1.000
_cell.length_c   1.000
_cell.angle_alpha   90.00
_cell.angle_beta   90.00
_cell.angle_gamma   90.00
#
_symmetry.space_group_name_H-M   'P 1'
#
loop_
_entity.id
_entity.type
_entity.pdbx_description
1 polymer ?
#
loop_
_entity_poly.entity_id
_entity_poly.type
_entity_poly.pdbx_seq_one_letter_code
_entity_poly.pdbx_strand_id
1 'polypeptide(L)'
;MTATRLLASLLIALAGCVVHAATPASPSTATTQSPMRTDWITPATFADTPVGTTDEHPCLPATHGLDPQVNIAAPTRVTPRPDGVLVVPICMRGLVPVSAGMDPATVHARDIATGKEYSGVAYVRPLPGARHGFHVDPHPNYRPKLPPIPPGTRVSHQFTTDLVRNAGIPREPAVYEVHILAGGLKSETVQVEVAAPEQ
;
A
#
# COMPACT_ATOMS: atom_id res chain seq x y z
N MET A 1 17.52 -19.34 -81.24
CA MET A 1 16.46 -18.97 -82.20
C MET A 1 15.48 -18.06 -81.46
N THR A 2 15.70 -16.73 -81.54
CA THR A 2 14.84 -15.76 -82.28
C THR A 2 13.44 -15.65 -81.67
N ALA A 3 13.21 -14.63 -80.83
CA ALA A 3 12.51 -13.37 -81.17
C ALA A 3 11.00 -13.60 -81.38
N THR A 4 10.08 -12.86 -80.76
CA THR A 4 9.62 -11.56 -81.29
C THR A 4 8.58 -10.95 -80.32
N ARG A 5 8.67 -9.63 -80.11
CA ARG A 5 7.71 -8.75 -79.43
C ARG A 5 6.41 -8.63 -80.24
N LEU A 6 5.25 -8.34 -79.62
CA LEU A 6 4.48 -7.12 -79.88
C LEU A 6 3.20 -7.00 -79.03
N LEU A 7 2.82 -5.74 -78.81
CA LEU A 7 1.73 -5.20 -78.00
C LEU A 7 0.32 -5.52 -78.53
N ALA A 8 -0.69 -5.46 -77.65
CA ALA A 8 -1.83 -4.55 -77.81
C ALA A 8 -2.75 -4.53 -76.56
N SER A 9 -3.15 -3.31 -76.19
CA SER A 9 -4.01 -2.92 -75.08
C SER A 9 -5.48 -3.31 -75.26
N LEU A 10 -6.22 -3.53 -74.16
CA LEU A 10 -7.61 -3.06 -74.05
C LEU A 10 -8.03 -2.95 -72.58
N LEU A 11 -8.48 -1.75 -72.18
CA LEU A 11 -9.28 -1.51 -70.98
C LEU A 11 -10.64 -2.22 -71.11
N ILE A 12 -11.23 -2.64 -69.99
CA ILE A 12 -12.60 -2.31 -69.58
C ILE A 12 -12.77 -2.68 -68.10
N ALA A 13 -13.19 -1.69 -67.33
CA ALA A 13 -13.63 -1.81 -65.95
C ALA A 13 -15.04 -2.39 -65.88
N LEU A 14 -15.34 -3.18 -64.83
CA LEU A 14 -16.40 -2.93 -63.85
C LEU A 14 -16.80 -4.21 -63.10
N ALA A 15 -17.26 -3.96 -61.87
CA ALA A 15 -18.16 -4.77 -61.07
C ALA A 15 -17.58 -5.97 -60.31
N GLY A 16 -17.12 -5.66 -59.09
CA GLY A 16 -17.85 -6.09 -57.90
C GLY A 16 -17.76 -7.56 -57.54
N CYS A 17 -16.73 -7.91 -56.76
CA CYS A 17 -16.82 -8.99 -55.79
C CYS A 17 -16.41 -8.44 -54.42
N VAL A 18 -17.38 -8.37 -53.52
CA VAL A 18 -17.20 -8.05 -52.11
C VAL A 18 -16.47 -9.24 -51.49
N VAL A 19 -15.14 -9.17 -51.42
CA VAL A 19 -14.34 -10.12 -50.65
C VAL A 19 -14.08 -9.46 -49.30
N HIS A 20 -14.74 -9.98 -48.26
CA HIS A 20 -14.40 -9.69 -46.87
C HIS A 20 -12.90 -9.95 -46.68
N ALA A 21 -12.12 -8.88 -46.62
CA ALA A 21 -10.75 -8.96 -46.15
C ALA A 21 -10.82 -9.30 -44.66
N ALA A 22 -10.56 -10.56 -44.33
CA ALA A 22 -10.18 -10.94 -42.98
C ALA A 22 -8.87 -10.20 -42.67
N THR A 23 -8.97 -9.10 -41.94
CA THR A 23 -7.83 -8.40 -41.37
C THR A 23 -7.07 -9.43 -40.52
N PRO A 24 -5.76 -9.66 -40.74
CA PRO A 24 -4.98 -10.36 -39.73
C PRO A 24 -5.06 -9.51 -38.46
N ALA A 25 -5.66 -10.08 -37.41
CA ALA A 25 -5.61 -9.49 -36.09
C ALA A 25 -4.13 -9.27 -35.77
N SER A 26 -3.73 -8.00 -35.67
CA SER A 26 -2.45 -7.62 -35.10
C SER A 26 -2.28 -8.40 -33.79
N PRO A 27 -1.14 -9.05 -33.54
CA PRO A 27 -0.88 -9.60 -32.23
C PRO A 27 -0.97 -8.43 -31.27
N SER A 28 -1.99 -8.43 -30.40
CA SER A 28 -2.01 -7.58 -29.23
C SER A 28 -0.67 -7.85 -28.55
N THR A 29 0.21 -6.86 -28.57
CA THR A 29 1.35 -6.80 -27.67
C THR A 29 0.75 -7.00 -26.29
N ALA A 30 0.90 -8.22 -25.77
CA ALA A 30 0.84 -8.44 -24.35
C ALA A 30 1.85 -7.44 -23.80
N THR A 31 1.35 -6.42 -23.11
CA THR A 31 2.19 -5.57 -22.29
C THR A 31 2.87 -6.53 -21.33
N THR A 32 4.11 -6.92 -21.64
CA THR A 32 5.01 -7.49 -20.66
C THR A 32 5.13 -6.41 -19.60
N GLN A 33 4.30 -6.48 -18.56
CA GLN A 33 4.58 -5.78 -17.32
C GLN A 33 5.97 -6.25 -16.95
N SER A 34 6.95 -5.36 -17.07
CA SER A 34 8.27 -5.58 -16.49
C SER A 34 8.02 -6.10 -15.08
N PRO A 35 8.60 -7.26 -14.69
CA PRO A 35 8.43 -7.75 -13.33
C PRO A 35 8.84 -6.59 -12.42
N MET A 36 7.90 -6.13 -11.58
CA MET A 36 8.19 -5.06 -10.64
C MET A 36 9.42 -5.49 -9.85
N ARG A 37 10.47 -4.67 -9.88
CA ARG A 37 11.70 -4.92 -9.14
C ARG A 37 11.31 -4.87 -7.65
N THR A 38 11.29 -6.02 -6.98
CA THR A 38 10.98 -6.14 -5.54
C THR A 38 12.22 -6.37 -4.71
N ASP A 39 13.41 -6.25 -5.30
CA ASP A 39 14.70 -6.47 -4.63
C ASP A 39 15.05 -5.40 -3.59
N TRP A 40 14.41 -4.23 -3.67
CA TRP A 40 14.52 -3.18 -2.66
C TRP A 40 13.83 -3.52 -1.33
N ILE A 41 13.07 -4.61 -1.22
CA ILE A 41 12.35 -4.97 0.01
C ILE A 41 12.23 -6.49 0.20
N THR A 42 12.48 -6.94 1.42
CA THR A 42 12.39 -8.36 1.79
C THR A 42 11.44 -8.54 2.98
N PRO A 43 10.49 -9.48 2.93
CA PRO A 43 10.13 -10.28 1.76
C PRO A 43 9.42 -9.44 0.68
N ALA A 44 9.48 -9.90 -0.57
CA ALA A 44 8.90 -9.21 -1.74
C ALA A 44 7.38 -8.94 -1.61
N THR A 45 6.67 -9.68 -0.75
CA THR A 45 5.24 -9.47 -0.46
C THR A 45 4.92 -8.09 0.11
N PHE A 46 5.91 -7.35 0.61
CA PHE A 46 5.73 -5.98 1.08
C PHE A 46 5.89 -4.92 -0.02
N ALA A 47 6.38 -5.28 -1.21
CA ALA A 47 6.70 -4.31 -2.25
C ALA A 47 5.47 -3.53 -2.75
N ASP A 48 4.33 -4.21 -2.79
CA ASP A 48 3.05 -3.65 -3.27
C ASP A 48 2.15 -3.18 -2.13
N THR A 49 2.62 -3.27 -0.87
CA THR A 49 1.82 -2.89 0.29
C THR A 49 1.43 -1.41 0.20
N PRO A 50 0.12 -1.08 0.09
CA PRO A 50 -0.31 0.31 0.16
C PRO A 50 -0.02 0.82 1.57
N VAL A 51 0.35 2.09 1.71
CA VAL A 51 0.59 2.74 3.02
C VAL A 51 -0.50 3.77 3.32
N GLY A 52 -0.88 3.89 4.59
CA GLY A 52 -1.90 4.84 5.04
C GLY A 52 -3.32 4.45 4.69
N THR A 53 -3.62 3.15 4.58
CA THR A 53 -4.96 2.64 4.32
C THR A 53 -5.41 1.65 5.41
N THR A 54 -6.70 1.37 5.47
CA THR A 54 -7.33 0.30 6.27
C THR A 54 -7.75 -0.90 5.42
N ASP A 55 -7.47 -0.85 4.12
CA ASP A 55 -7.86 -1.91 3.18
C ASP A 55 -7.15 -3.22 3.53
N GLU A 56 -7.81 -4.32 3.16
CA GLU A 56 -7.24 -5.66 3.31
C GLU A 56 -5.97 -5.82 2.46
N HIS A 57 -4.91 -6.38 3.04
CA HIS A 57 -3.66 -6.64 2.32
C HIS A 57 -2.98 -7.91 2.84
N PRO A 58 -2.29 -8.71 1.99
CA PRO A 58 -1.60 -9.94 2.40
C PRO A 58 -0.59 -9.80 3.53
N CYS A 59 -0.03 -8.60 3.75
CA CYS A 59 0.90 -8.35 4.85
C CYS A 59 0.20 -8.21 6.22
N LEU A 60 -1.12 -8.04 6.27
CA LEU A 60 -1.83 -7.87 7.54
C LEU A 60 -1.71 -9.15 8.36
N PRO A 61 -1.15 -9.10 9.59
CA PRO A 61 -1.00 -10.28 10.41
C PRO A 61 -2.36 -10.85 10.79
N ALA A 62 -2.41 -12.15 11.09
CA ALA A 62 -3.61 -12.78 11.62
C ALA A 62 -3.89 -12.29 13.06
N THR A 63 -5.16 -12.30 13.46
CA THR A 63 -5.53 -12.23 14.87
C THR A 63 -5.58 -13.63 15.45
N HIS A 64 -5.13 -13.79 16.69
CA HIS A 64 -5.17 -15.05 17.43
C HIS A 64 -6.30 -15.00 18.47
N GLY A 65 -7.42 -15.66 18.19
CA GLY A 65 -8.57 -15.66 19.07
C GLY A 65 -9.29 -14.31 19.14
N LEU A 66 -9.99 -14.04 20.25
CA LEU A 66 -10.84 -12.87 20.44
C LEU A 66 -10.31 -11.90 21.51
N ASP A 67 -9.19 -12.23 22.13
CA ASP A 67 -8.60 -11.40 23.18
C ASP A 67 -8.02 -10.10 22.61
N PRO A 68 -8.00 -9.02 23.44
CA PRO A 68 -7.37 -7.78 23.04
C PRO A 68 -5.92 -8.01 22.64
N GLN A 69 -5.56 -7.60 21.43
CA GLN A 69 -4.23 -7.81 20.87
C GLN A 69 -3.92 -6.78 19.79
N VAL A 70 -2.63 -6.54 19.57
CA VAL A 70 -2.11 -5.77 18.44
C VAL A 70 -0.95 -6.56 17.87
N ASN A 71 -1.09 -6.99 16.62
CA ASN A 71 -0.06 -7.74 15.92
C ASN A 71 0.46 -6.87 14.77
N ILE A 72 1.76 -6.97 14.49
CA ILE A 72 2.38 -6.22 13.40
C ILE A 72 3.20 -7.14 12.50
N ALA A 73 3.31 -6.75 11.24
CA ALA A 73 4.23 -7.35 10.30
C ALA A 73 4.98 -6.24 9.57
N ALA A 74 6.26 -6.48 9.29
CA ALA A 74 7.14 -5.54 8.64
C ALA A 74 8.08 -6.28 7.68
N PRO A 75 8.65 -5.60 6.67
CA PRO A 75 9.78 -6.14 5.95
C PRO A 75 10.96 -6.32 6.92
N THR A 76 11.72 -7.40 6.73
CA THR A 76 12.97 -7.61 7.47
C THR A 76 14.08 -6.69 6.97
N ARG A 77 14.04 -6.32 5.69
CA ARG A 77 15.02 -5.45 5.05
C ARG A 77 14.37 -4.56 4.00
N VAL A 78 14.81 -3.30 3.95
CA VAL A 78 14.48 -2.34 2.90
C VAL A 78 15.75 -1.64 2.42
N THR A 79 15.77 -1.31 1.14
CA THR A 79 16.80 -0.49 0.51
C THR A 79 16.10 0.72 -0.11
N PRO A 80 16.68 1.93 -0.03
CA PRO A 80 16.17 3.05 -0.81
C PRO A 80 16.06 2.70 -2.29
N ARG A 81 14.93 3.04 -2.91
CA ARG A 81 14.70 2.82 -4.34
C ARG A 81 15.67 3.71 -5.17
N PRO A 82 15.87 3.41 -6.47
CA PRO A 82 16.76 4.19 -7.34
C PRO A 82 16.39 5.67 -7.48
N ASP A 83 15.12 6.03 -7.26
CA ASP A 83 14.63 7.41 -7.21
C ASP A 83 14.92 8.11 -5.86
N GLY A 84 15.62 7.43 -4.95
CA GLY A 84 15.96 7.91 -3.62
C GLY A 84 14.83 7.79 -2.60
N VAL A 85 13.67 7.23 -2.97
CA VAL A 85 12.52 7.06 -2.08
C VAL A 85 12.75 5.85 -1.17
N LEU A 86 12.65 6.06 0.14
CA LEU A 86 12.59 4.99 1.13
C LEU A 86 11.18 4.93 1.71
N VAL A 87 10.57 3.76 1.64
CA VAL A 87 9.28 3.45 2.25
C VAL A 87 9.46 2.19 3.08
N VAL A 88 9.01 2.23 4.33
CA VAL A 88 9.06 1.07 5.23
C VAL A 88 7.61 0.76 5.63
N PRO A 89 6.91 -0.11 4.88
CA PRO A 89 5.53 -0.45 5.16
C PRO A 89 5.42 -1.33 6.40
N ILE A 90 4.67 -0.89 7.41
CA ILE A 90 4.30 -1.69 8.58
C ILE A 90 2.81 -1.97 8.50
N CYS A 91 2.44 -3.24 8.65
CA CYS A 91 1.07 -3.72 8.62
C CYS A 91 0.62 -4.06 10.03
N MET A 92 -0.56 -3.58 10.43
CA MET A 92 -1.10 -3.79 11.76
C MET A 92 -2.49 -4.39 11.66
N ARG A 93 -2.76 -5.39 12.48
CA ARG A 93 -4.11 -5.87 12.77
C ARG A 93 -4.24 -6.19 14.26
N GLY A 94 -5.39 -5.86 14.83
CA GLY A 94 -5.66 -6.13 16.23
C GLY A 94 -7.12 -5.99 16.62
N LEU A 95 -7.44 -6.51 17.80
CA LEU A 95 -8.69 -6.26 18.50
C LEU A 95 -8.36 -5.30 19.65
N VAL A 96 -8.76 -4.04 19.52
CA VAL A 96 -8.44 -3.00 20.51
C VAL A 96 -9.66 -2.71 21.38
N PRO A 97 -9.50 -2.57 22.71
CA PRO A 97 -10.58 -2.08 23.55
C PRO A 97 -10.91 -0.64 23.12
N VAL A 98 -12.17 -0.24 23.18
CA VAL A 98 -12.58 1.14 22.83
C VAL A 98 -13.08 1.88 24.06
N SER A 99 -12.61 3.11 24.20
CA SER A 99 -13.05 4.07 25.20
C SER A 99 -13.17 5.45 24.54
N ALA A 100 -13.98 6.32 25.13
CA ALA A 100 -14.07 7.70 24.67
C ALA A 100 -12.73 8.41 24.88
N GLY A 101 -12.28 9.18 23.88
CA GLY A 101 -11.05 9.96 23.97
C GLY A 101 -9.76 9.14 23.82
N MET A 102 -9.82 7.97 23.18
CA MET A 102 -8.65 7.16 22.89
C MET A 102 -7.66 7.88 21.97
N ASP A 103 -6.38 7.85 22.36
CA ASP A 103 -5.29 8.35 21.52
C ASP A 103 -5.19 7.56 20.21
N PRO A 104 -4.77 8.20 19.10
CA PRO A 104 -4.51 7.49 17.86
C PRO A 104 -3.40 6.46 18.05
N ALA A 105 -3.41 5.41 17.23
CA ALA A 105 -2.32 4.44 17.24
C ALA A 105 -0.99 5.14 16.91
N THR A 106 0.07 4.78 17.64
CA THR A 106 1.42 5.32 17.44
C THR A 106 2.37 4.22 17.04
N VAL A 107 3.30 4.54 16.14
CA VAL A 107 4.40 3.67 15.73
C VAL A 107 5.67 4.17 16.40
N HIS A 108 6.46 3.24 16.93
CA HIS A 108 7.70 3.51 17.65
C HIS A 108 8.81 2.70 17.01
N ALA A 109 9.94 3.34 16.76
CA ALA A 109 11.15 2.71 16.30
C ALA A 109 12.32 3.11 17.19
N ARG A 110 13.20 2.16 17.49
CA ARG A 110 14.44 2.39 18.22
C ARG A 110 15.61 1.90 17.39
N ASP A 111 16.54 2.78 17.09
CA ASP A 111 17.82 2.39 16.49
C ASP A 111 18.59 1.51 17.48
N ILE A 112 18.92 0.28 17.10
CA ILE A 112 19.58 -0.69 17.98
C ILE A 112 21.00 -0.25 18.33
N ALA A 113 21.72 0.35 17.37
CA ALA A 113 23.12 0.73 17.56
C ALA A 113 23.27 1.98 18.44
N THR A 114 22.41 2.97 18.22
CA THR A 114 22.50 4.27 18.93
C THR A 114 21.55 4.37 20.13
N GLY A 115 20.55 3.50 20.21
CA GLY A 115 19.48 3.56 21.21
C GLY A 115 18.48 4.70 20.99
N LYS A 116 18.63 5.50 19.92
CA LYS A 116 17.76 6.65 19.64
C LYS A 116 16.36 6.19 19.28
N GLU A 117 15.37 6.84 19.90
CA GLU A 117 13.95 6.55 19.69
C GLU A 117 13.31 7.54 18.72
N TYR A 118 12.37 7.02 17.95
CA TYR A 118 11.57 7.70 16.95
C TYR A 118 10.11 7.28 17.16
N SER A 119 9.19 8.23 17.14
CA SER A 119 7.78 7.91 17.28
C SER A 119 6.90 8.90 16.56
N GLY A 120 5.71 8.44 16.20
CA GLY A 120 4.66 9.31 15.69
C GLY A 120 3.37 8.57 15.44
N VAL A 121 2.39 9.27 14.90
CA VAL A 121 1.05 8.73 14.67
C VAL A 121 1.10 7.74 13.50
N ALA A 122 0.77 6.48 13.77
CA ALA A 122 0.83 5.41 12.76
C ALA A 122 -0.28 5.54 11.73
N TYR A 123 -1.49 5.88 12.19
CA TYR A 123 -2.63 6.07 11.31
C TYR A 123 -3.67 6.97 11.97
N VAL A 124 -4.15 7.95 11.20
CA VAL A 124 -5.32 8.76 11.58
C VAL A 124 -6.47 8.34 10.69
N ARG A 125 -7.52 7.78 11.28
CA ARG A 125 -8.77 7.54 10.56
C ARG A 125 -9.34 8.90 10.15
N PRO A 126 -9.57 9.17 8.85
CA PRO A 126 -10.23 10.40 8.45
C PRO A 126 -11.62 10.46 9.06
N LEU A 127 -12.03 11.64 9.55
CA LEU A 127 -13.35 11.80 10.15
C LEU A 127 -14.45 11.44 9.13
N PRO A 128 -15.51 10.72 9.56
CA PRO A 128 -16.70 10.53 8.74
C PRO A 128 -17.21 11.89 8.25
N GLY A 129 -17.36 12.06 6.94
CA GLY A 129 -17.78 13.32 6.30
C GLY A 129 -16.68 14.13 5.61
N ALA A 130 -15.39 13.86 5.88
CA ALA A 130 -14.31 14.57 5.16
C ALA A 130 -14.18 14.16 3.67
N ARG A 131 -14.73 13.00 3.29
CA ARG A 131 -14.61 12.41 1.95
C ARG A 131 -15.75 12.72 0.99
N HIS A 132 -16.84 13.28 1.50
CA HIS A 132 -18.03 13.59 0.71
C HIS A 132 -18.38 15.02 1.05
N GLY A 133 -18.38 15.94 0.08
CA GLY A 133 -18.59 17.39 0.26
C GLY A 133 -19.93 17.82 0.90
N PHE A 134 -20.55 16.98 1.73
CA PHE A 134 -21.53 17.34 2.72
C PHE A 134 -20.89 18.30 3.73
N HIS A 135 -21.12 19.59 3.51
CA HIS A 135 -21.18 20.52 4.62
C HIS A 135 -22.33 20.06 5.51
N VAL A 136 -22.01 19.38 6.61
CA VAL A 136 -22.93 19.30 7.74
C VAL A 136 -23.02 20.73 8.24
N ASP A 137 -24.12 21.41 7.96
CA ASP A 137 -24.41 22.72 8.52
C ASP A 137 -24.43 22.51 10.05
N PRO A 138 -23.39 22.96 10.78
CA PRO A 138 -23.26 22.61 12.18
C PRO A 138 -24.32 23.40 12.92
N HIS A 139 -25.50 22.82 13.12
CA HIS A 139 -26.49 23.43 14.01
C HIS A 139 -25.80 23.58 15.38
N PRO A 140 -25.58 24.80 15.88
CA PRO A 140 -24.63 25.05 16.96
C PRO A 140 -24.97 24.35 18.28
N ASN A 141 -26.21 23.87 18.41
CA ASN A 141 -26.73 23.24 19.62
C ASN A 141 -27.03 21.74 19.48
N TYR A 142 -26.82 21.13 18.30
CA TYR A 142 -27.06 19.70 18.10
C TYR A 142 -25.74 18.96 17.94
N ARG A 143 -25.07 18.68 19.06
CA ARG A 143 -24.12 17.57 19.13
C ARG A 143 -24.88 16.36 19.65
N PRO A 144 -25.17 15.34 18.82
CA PRO A 144 -25.70 14.08 19.33
C PRO A 144 -24.80 13.61 20.46
N LYS A 145 -25.37 13.40 21.66
CA LYS A 145 -24.62 12.73 22.72
C LYS A 145 -24.32 11.33 22.21
N LEU A 146 -23.03 11.01 22.04
CA LEU A 146 -22.62 9.66 21.74
C LEU A 146 -23.09 8.75 22.88
N PRO A 147 -23.77 7.63 22.59
CA PRO A 147 -24.14 6.69 23.63
C PRO A 147 -22.87 6.19 24.35
N PRO A 148 -22.96 5.90 25.65
CA PRO A 148 -21.82 5.35 26.37
C PRO A 148 -21.38 4.02 25.74
N ILE A 149 -20.07 3.83 25.61
CA ILE A 149 -19.50 2.60 25.09
C ILE A 149 -19.64 1.51 26.17
N PRO A 150 -20.28 0.36 25.90
CA PRO A 150 -20.39 -0.71 26.88
C PRO A 150 -19.02 -1.20 27.37
N PRO A 151 -18.86 -1.53 28.66
CA PRO A 151 -17.62 -2.15 29.16
C PRO A 151 -17.28 -3.42 28.36
N GLY A 152 -16.00 -3.61 28.06
CA GLY A 152 -15.53 -4.77 27.29
C GLY A 152 -15.78 -4.68 25.77
N THR A 153 -16.30 -3.56 25.27
CA THR A 153 -16.39 -3.33 23.82
C THR A 153 -15.00 -3.31 23.20
N ARG A 154 -14.85 -4.06 22.11
CA ARG A 154 -13.61 -4.16 21.32
C ARG A 154 -13.96 -3.90 19.86
N VAL A 155 -13.01 -3.33 19.12
CA VAL A 155 -13.16 -3.15 17.67
C VAL A 155 -11.98 -3.77 16.95
N SER A 156 -12.25 -4.31 15.77
CA SER A 156 -11.18 -4.66 14.83
C SER A 156 -10.53 -3.37 14.35
N HIS A 157 -9.21 -3.31 14.50
CA HIS A 157 -8.37 -2.26 13.95
C HIS A 157 -7.38 -2.92 13.00
N GLN A 158 -7.33 -2.41 11.77
CA GLN A 158 -6.30 -2.78 10.83
C GLN A 158 -5.91 -1.56 10.01
N PHE A 159 -4.62 -1.43 9.74
CA PHE A 159 -4.10 -0.40 8.86
C PHE A 159 -2.69 -0.76 8.40
N THR A 160 -2.24 -0.05 7.38
CA THR A 160 -0.84 0.00 6.95
C THR A 160 -0.28 1.40 7.18
N THR A 161 0.99 1.50 7.57
CA THR A 161 1.69 2.76 7.84
C THR A 161 3.06 2.76 7.19
N ASP A 162 3.59 3.94 6.87
CA ASP A 162 4.99 4.11 6.47
C ASP A 162 5.80 4.61 7.66
N LEU A 163 6.75 3.78 8.13
CA LEU A 163 7.58 4.10 9.29
C LEU A 163 8.46 5.34 9.04
N VAL A 164 8.97 5.53 7.83
CA VAL A 164 9.83 6.68 7.49
C VAL A 164 9.04 7.96 7.64
N ARG A 165 7.87 8.03 6.99
CA ARG A 165 7.01 9.21 7.04
C ARG A 165 6.45 9.49 8.43
N ASN A 166 6.02 8.46 9.15
CA ASN A 166 5.22 8.64 10.36
C ASN A 166 6.06 8.68 11.65
N ALA A 167 7.19 7.96 11.72
CA ALA A 167 8.11 8.05 12.86
C ALA A 167 9.31 8.98 12.59
N GLY A 168 9.59 9.31 11.32
CA GLY A 168 10.72 10.17 10.96
C GLY A 168 12.07 9.49 11.09
N ILE A 169 12.16 8.19 10.83
CA ILE A 169 13.45 7.48 10.86
C ILE A 169 14.37 7.97 9.72
N PRO A 170 15.69 8.01 9.95
CA PRO A 170 16.68 8.36 8.94
C PRO A 170 16.67 7.39 7.74
N ARG A 171 17.30 7.81 6.63
CA ARG A 171 17.50 6.94 5.44
C ARG A 171 18.83 6.21 5.47
N GLU A 172 19.70 6.59 6.40
CA GLU A 172 21.00 6.02 6.63
C GLU A 172 20.88 4.55 7.07
N PRO A 173 21.87 3.70 6.72
CA PRO A 173 21.82 2.30 7.09
C PRO A 173 21.78 2.10 8.61
N ALA A 174 20.78 1.36 9.08
CA ALA A 174 20.56 1.07 10.50
C ALA A 174 19.60 -0.10 10.67
N VAL A 175 19.56 -0.67 11.87
CA VAL A 175 18.56 -1.68 12.26
C VAL A 175 17.68 -1.09 13.36
N TYR A 176 16.37 -1.19 13.17
CA TYR A 176 15.37 -0.64 14.08
C TYR A 176 14.56 -1.75 14.73
N GLU A 177 14.37 -1.66 16.04
CA GLU A 177 13.30 -2.34 16.76
C GLU A 177 12.01 -1.52 16.64
N VAL A 178 10.95 -2.12 16.09
CA VAL A 178 9.70 -1.43 15.76
C VAL A 178 8.53 -2.07 16.49
N HIS A 179 7.65 -1.26 17.08
CA HIS A 179 6.39 -1.70 17.65
C HIS A 179 5.29 -0.64 17.47
N ILE A 180 4.03 -1.03 17.65
CA ILE A 180 2.88 -0.14 17.64
C ILE A 180 2.18 -0.16 18.99
N LEU A 181 1.74 1.01 19.44
CA LEU A 181 0.81 1.17 20.55
C LEU A 181 -0.57 1.53 20.02
N ALA A 182 -1.61 0.78 20.39
CA ALA A 182 -2.98 1.06 20.03
C ALA A 182 -3.95 0.63 21.13
N GLY A 183 -4.82 1.54 21.58
CA GLY A 183 -5.81 1.25 22.63
C GLY A 183 -5.20 0.74 23.94
N GLY A 184 -4.03 1.26 24.32
CA GLY A 184 -3.30 0.84 25.52
C GLY A 184 -2.57 -0.51 25.40
N LEU A 185 -2.63 -1.16 24.24
CA LEU A 185 -1.91 -2.39 23.95
C LEU A 185 -0.63 -2.08 23.19
N LYS A 186 0.41 -2.87 23.47
CA LYS A 186 1.69 -2.87 22.75
C LYS A 186 1.78 -4.13 21.90
N SER A 187 2.17 -3.97 20.64
CA SER A 187 2.48 -5.11 19.78
C SER A 187 3.77 -5.80 20.19
N GLU A 188 4.01 -6.97 19.61
CA GLU A 188 5.37 -7.50 19.54
C GLU A 188 6.34 -6.51 18.88
N THR A 189 7.63 -6.68 19.16
CA THR A 189 8.70 -5.92 18.53
C THR A 189 9.22 -6.69 17.32
N VAL A 190 9.25 -6.06 16.16
CA VAL A 190 9.86 -6.60 14.93
C VAL A 190 11.13 -5.82 14.59
N GLN A 191 12.06 -6.47 13.90
CA GLN A 191 13.29 -5.82 13.44
C GLN A 191 13.19 -5.46 11.95
N VAL A 192 13.64 -4.24 11.62
CA VAL A 192 13.71 -3.76 10.24
C VAL A 192 15.12 -3.23 9.98
N GLU A 193 15.79 -3.80 8.99
CA GLU A 193 17.05 -3.27 8.47
C GLU A 193 16.79 -2.27 7.34
N VAL A 194 17.30 -1.05 7.49
CA VAL A 194 17.49 -0.11 6.39
C VAL A 194 18.90 -0.30 5.86
N ALA A 195 19.01 -0.71 4.60
CA ALA A 195 20.28 -0.97 3.92
C ALA A 195 20.75 0.26 3.12
N ALA A 196 22.03 0.27 2.77
CA ALA A 196 22.59 1.27 1.86
C ALA A 196 21.96 1.14 0.46
N PRO A 197 21.76 2.26 -0.28
CA PRO A 197 21.29 2.20 -1.66
C PRO A 197 22.23 1.36 -2.52
N GLU A 198 21.68 0.56 -3.43
CA GLU A 198 22.49 -0.15 -4.43
C GLU A 198 23.16 0.87 -5.36
N GLN A 199 24.47 0.71 -5.58
CA GLN A 199 25.30 1.56 -6.44
C GLN A 199 25.17 1.17 -7.92
#